data_AF-A0A8T4C6P1-F1
#
_entry.id   AF-A0A8T4C6P1-F1
#
_cell.length_a   1.000
_cell.length_b   1.000
_cell.length_c   1.000
_cell.angle_alpha   90.00
_cell.angle_beta   90.00
_cell.angle_gamma   90.00
#
_symmetry.space_group_name_H-M   'P 1'
#
loop_
_entity.id
_entity.type
_entity.pdbx_description
1 polymer ?
#
loop_
_entity_poly.entity_id
_entity_poly.type
_entity_poly.pdbx_seq_one_letter_code
_entity_poly.pdbx_strand_id
1 'polypeptide(L)'
;MIKLLLRTVFRSLRSIQDWADEGAENERTYQNSQININQQNNKNINQISKMSVPQYRVINVWNYLTFKEGSQAHHITKILDFEEWIPMEEILRRVNELFGIQYQNERSLYPYLKTLVDAGLLEASMLGGKMRWRKKNLMQTINLMEEIENEVVVHSQPLQ
;
A
#
# COMPACT_ATOMS: atom_id res chain seq x y z
N MET A 1 -71.93 -29.07 -8.46
CA MET A 1 -70.71 -29.34 -9.24
C MET A 1 -70.04 -28.06 -9.78
N ILE A 2 -70.78 -27.14 -10.42
CA ILE A 2 -70.25 -25.88 -11.00
C ILE A 2 -69.52 -24.95 -9.99
N LYS A 3 -70.01 -24.85 -8.74
CA LYS A 3 -69.37 -24.03 -7.68
C LYS A 3 -67.96 -24.50 -7.30
N LEU A 4 -67.62 -25.79 -7.50
CA LEU A 4 -66.32 -26.33 -7.14
C LEU A 4 -65.26 -25.98 -8.21
N LEU A 5 -65.63 -26.05 -9.50
CA LEU A 5 -64.75 -25.71 -10.62
C LEU A 5 -64.39 -24.21 -10.63
N LEU A 6 -65.36 -23.33 -10.36
CA LEU A 6 -65.11 -21.89 -10.29
C LEU A 6 -64.11 -21.53 -9.17
N ARG A 7 -64.14 -22.21 -8.03
CA ARG A 7 -63.19 -21.96 -6.92
C ARG A 7 -61.76 -22.35 -7.28
N THR A 8 -61.57 -23.43 -8.05
CA THR A 8 -60.24 -23.87 -8.47
C THR A 8 -59.63 -22.91 -9.50
N VAL A 9 -60.43 -22.44 -10.46
CA VAL A 9 -59.97 -21.46 -11.47
C VAL A 9 -59.63 -20.12 -10.81
N PHE A 10 -60.44 -19.65 -9.86
CA PHE A 10 -60.15 -18.40 -9.13
C PHE A 10 -58.87 -18.48 -8.28
N ARG A 11 -58.55 -19.63 -7.67
CA ARG A 11 -57.29 -19.81 -6.93
C ARG A 11 -56.07 -19.82 -7.85
N SER A 12 -56.17 -20.45 -9.01
CA SER A 12 -55.10 -20.46 -10.01
C SER A 12 -54.85 -19.07 -10.59
N LEU A 13 -55.91 -18.32 -10.90
CA LEU A 13 -55.77 -16.94 -11.40
C LEU A 13 -55.16 -16.00 -10.36
N ARG A 14 -55.49 -16.19 -9.07
CA ARG A 14 -54.86 -15.41 -8.00
C ARG A 14 -53.37 -15.73 -7.84
N SER A 15 -52.98 -17.00 -7.91
CA SER A 15 -51.56 -17.40 -7.88
C SER A 15 -50.77 -16.88 -9.09
N ILE A 16 -51.38 -16.76 -10.26
CA ILE A 16 -50.74 -16.16 -11.44
C ILE A 16 -50.56 -14.65 -11.25
N GLN A 17 -51.56 -13.98 -10.66
CA GLN A 17 -51.47 -12.55 -10.33
C GLN A 17 -50.39 -12.29 -9.28
N ASP A 18 -50.35 -13.08 -8.20
CA ASP A 18 -49.34 -12.93 -7.14
C ASP A 18 -47.92 -13.14 -7.69
N TRP A 19 -47.72 -14.11 -8.60
CA TRP A 19 -46.42 -14.33 -9.27
C TRP A 19 -46.04 -13.20 -10.23
N ALA A 20 -47.01 -12.61 -10.93
CA ALA A 20 -46.78 -11.45 -11.80
C ALA A 20 -46.42 -10.20 -10.99
N ASP A 21 -47.05 -10.02 -9.82
CA ASP A 21 -46.79 -8.90 -8.91
C ASP A 21 -45.39 -9.04 -8.25
N GLU A 22 -44.98 -10.25 -7.83
CA GLU A 22 -43.63 -10.53 -7.32
C GLU A 22 -42.52 -10.31 -8.39
N GLY A 23 -42.79 -10.69 -9.65
CA GLY A 23 -41.87 -10.44 -10.76
C GLY A 23 -41.62 -8.94 -11.00
N ALA A 24 -42.69 -8.14 -10.95
CA ALA A 24 -42.60 -6.69 -11.12
C ALA A 24 -41.84 -5.99 -9.97
N GLU A 25 -41.97 -6.48 -8.73
CA GLU A 25 -41.20 -5.95 -7.59
C GLU A 25 -39.71 -6.29 -7.67
N ASN A 26 -39.36 -7.50 -8.13
CA ASN A 26 -37.97 -7.89 -8.33
C ASN A 26 -37.28 -7.09 -9.45
N GLU A 27 -37.98 -6.86 -10.57
CA GLU A 27 -37.46 -6.01 -11.64
C GLU A 27 -37.27 -4.56 -11.18
N ARG A 28 -38.21 -3.98 -10.43
CA ARG A 28 -38.07 -2.64 -9.84
C ARG A 28 -36.88 -2.54 -8.90
N THR A 29 -36.67 -3.57 -8.07
CA THR A 29 -35.55 -3.63 -7.12
C THR A 29 -34.21 -3.70 -7.85
N TYR A 30 -34.12 -4.49 -8.92
CA TYR A 30 -32.93 -4.57 -9.77
C TYR A 30 -32.67 -3.24 -10.51
N GLN A 31 -33.70 -2.61 -11.08
CA GLN A 31 -33.53 -1.30 -11.74
C GLN A 31 -33.07 -0.22 -10.75
N ASN A 32 -33.61 -0.20 -9.53
CA ASN A 32 -33.21 0.75 -8.48
C ASN A 32 -31.77 0.53 -8.00
N SER A 33 -31.32 -0.73 -7.90
CA SER A 33 -29.92 -1.01 -7.53
C SER A 33 -28.95 -0.52 -8.61
N GLN A 34 -29.26 -0.72 -9.89
CA GLN A 34 -28.46 -0.22 -11.01
C GLN A 34 -28.40 1.31 -11.07
N ILE A 35 -29.52 1.99 -10.80
CA ILE A 35 -29.57 3.46 -10.74
C ILE A 35 -28.68 3.99 -9.61
N ASN A 36 -28.70 3.38 -8.43
CA ASN A 36 -27.88 3.80 -7.29
C ASN A 36 -26.38 3.62 -7.57
N ILE A 37 -25.98 2.51 -8.20
CA ILE A 37 -24.59 2.26 -8.60
C ILE A 37 -24.12 3.35 -9.58
N ASN A 38 -24.92 3.66 -10.60
CA ASN A 38 -24.57 4.69 -11.59
C ASN A 38 -24.49 6.10 -10.97
N GLN A 39 -25.38 6.43 -10.03
CA GLN A 39 -25.33 7.70 -9.31
C GLN A 39 -24.09 7.83 -8.41
N GLN A 40 -23.68 6.74 -7.74
CA GLN A 40 -22.45 6.72 -6.95
C GLN A 40 -21.21 6.88 -7.84
N ASN A 41 -21.16 6.19 -8.97
CA ASN A 41 -20.06 6.30 -9.94
C ASN A 41 -19.94 7.74 -10.49
N ASN A 42 -21.05 8.37 -10.85
CA ASN A 42 -21.04 9.74 -11.38
C ASN A 42 -20.62 10.80 -10.32
N LYS A 43 -20.93 10.58 -9.04
CA LYS A 43 -20.45 11.47 -7.96
C LYS A 43 -18.93 11.36 -7.79
N ASN A 44 -18.38 10.15 -7.87
CA ASN A 44 -16.93 9.93 -7.77
C ASN A 44 -16.18 10.54 -8.97
N ILE A 45 -16.69 10.38 -10.20
CA ILE A 45 -16.08 10.95 -11.41
C ILE A 45 -16.02 12.49 -11.33
N ASN A 46 -17.07 13.13 -10.82
CA ASN A 46 -17.11 14.59 -10.66
C ASN A 46 -16.22 15.13 -9.54
N GLN A 47 -15.84 14.30 -8.57
CA GLN A 47 -14.84 14.66 -7.57
C GLN A 47 -13.42 14.58 -8.16
N ILE A 48 -13.16 13.55 -8.98
CA ILE A 48 -11.87 13.36 -9.67
C ILE A 48 -11.60 14.49 -10.68
N SER A 49 -12.61 14.92 -11.44
CA SER A 49 -12.45 15.99 -12.44
C SER A 49 -12.21 17.39 -11.85
N LYS A 50 -12.50 17.60 -10.56
CA LYS A 50 -12.17 18.86 -9.86
C LYS A 50 -10.73 18.93 -9.36
N MET A 51 -9.97 17.83 -9.41
CA MET A 51 -8.55 17.80 -9.06
C MET A 51 -7.67 18.00 -10.31
N SER A 52 -7.80 19.13 -11.01
CA SER A 52 -7.03 19.41 -12.23
C SER A 52 -5.59 19.85 -11.99
N VAL A 53 -5.13 19.88 -10.73
CA VAL A 53 -3.73 20.21 -10.38
C VAL A 53 -3.02 18.90 -10.04
N PRO A 54 -1.92 18.55 -10.74
CA PRO A 54 -1.15 17.36 -10.40
C PRO A 54 -0.66 17.48 -8.96
N GLN A 55 -1.07 16.54 -8.12
CA GLN A 55 -0.63 16.50 -6.73
C GLN A 55 0.61 15.61 -6.64
N TYR A 56 1.74 16.22 -6.27
CA TYR A 56 2.98 15.51 -6.02
C TYR A 56 3.19 15.34 -4.52
N ARG A 57 3.58 14.13 -4.11
CA ARG A 57 3.99 13.85 -2.73
C ARG A 57 5.47 13.52 -2.71
N VAL A 58 6.25 14.30 -1.99
CA VAL A 58 7.64 13.97 -1.69
C VAL A 58 7.65 12.97 -0.55
N ILE A 59 8.20 11.78 -0.78
CA ILE A 59 8.35 10.74 0.22
C ILE A 59 9.83 10.45 0.46
N ASN A 60 10.18 10.13 1.70
CA ASN A 60 11.49 9.61 2.05
C ASN A 60 11.42 8.08 2.12
N VAL A 61 12.23 7.39 1.33
CA VAL A 61 12.28 5.91 1.28
C VAL A 61 12.57 5.32 2.65
N TRP A 62 13.36 6.00 3.49
CA TRP A 62 13.69 5.53 4.84
C TRP A 62 12.46 5.38 5.76
N ASN A 63 11.36 6.07 5.48
CA ASN A 63 10.13 5.94 6.26
C ASN A 63 9.42 4.60 6.05
N TYR A 64 9.75 3.88 4.97
CA TYR A 64 9.15 2.61 4.60
C TYR A 64 10.08 1.41 4.86
N LEU A 65 11.34 1.68 5.20
CA LEU A 65 12.31 0.63 5.50
C LEU A 65 12.25 0.26 6.99
N THR A 66 11.95 -0.99 7.28
CA THR A 66 12.00 -1.54 8.63
C THR A 66 13.05 -2.66 8.70
N PHE A 67 14.04 -2.49 9.57
CA PHE A 67 15.06 -3.50 9.82
C PHE A 67 14.67 -4.33 11.03
N LYS A 68 14.85 -5.65 10.94
CA LYS A 68 14.60 -6.58 12.05
C LYS A 68 15.38 -6.14 13.29
N GLU A 69 14.68 -5.95 14.40
CA GLU A 69 15.27 -5.53 15.67
C GLU A 69 16.38 -6.48 16.12
N GLY A 70 17.45 -5.93 16.69
CA GLY A 70 18.65 -6.69 17.10
C GLY A 70 19.54 -7.19 15.96
N SER A 71 19.19 -6.96 14.69
CA SER A 71 20.07 -7.30 13.56
C SER A 71 21.21 -6.30 13.39
N GLN A 72 22.32 -6.73 12.77
CA GLN A 72 23.45 -5.85 12.46
C GLN A 72 23.05 -4.68 11.55
N ALA A 73 22.16 -4.92 10.57
CA ALA A 73 21.60 -3.86 9.73
C ALA A 73 20.77 -2.85 10.56
N HIS A 74 19.97 -3.32 11.51
CA HIS A 74 19.25 -2.46 12.44
C HIS A 74 20.20 -1.58 13.26
N HIS A 75 21.27 -2.15 13.82
CA HIS A 75 22.26 -1.38 14.58
C HIS A 75 22.93 -0.30 13.72
N ILE A 76 23.43 -0.66 12.52
CA ILE A 76 24.07 0.29 11.59
C ILE A 76 23.13 1.44 11.23
N THR A 77 21.89 1.13 10.86
CA THR A 77 20.92 2.12 10.38
C THR A 77 20.43 3.05 11.48
N LYS A 78 20.49 2.64 12.76
CA LYS A 78 20.21 3.52 13.90
C LYS A 78 21.35 4.47 14.24
N ILE A 79 22.59 4.10 13.92
CA ILE A 79 23.79 4.86 14.26
C ILE A 79 24.18 5.87 13.18
N LEU A 80 24.05 5.49 11.91
CA LEU A 80 24.40 6.37 10.80
C LEU A 80 23.34 7.45 10.61
N ASP A 81 23.80 8.68 10.39
CA ASP A 81 22.96 9.83 10.04
C ASP A 81 23.14 10.23 8.56
N PHE A 82 22.32 11.16 8.08
CA PHE A 82 22.36 11.70 6.71
C PHE A 82 23.50 12.69 6.49
N GLU A 83 23.88 13.44 7.52
CA GLU A 83 24.84 14.54 7.40
C GLU A 83 26.28 14.12 7.75
N GLU A 84 26.43 13.11 8.61
CA GLU A 84 27.71 12.75 9.20
C GLU A 84 28.39 11.57 8.48
N TRP A 85 29.66 11.73 8.11
CA TRP A 85 30.51 10.66 7.59
C TRP A 85 31.26 9.94 8.72
N ILE A 86 30.87 8.69 8.99
CA ILE A 86 31.33 7.95 10.18
C ILE A 86 32.29 6.82 9.77
N PRO A 87 33.50 6.72 10.36
CA PRO A 87 34.42 5.60 10.14
C PRO A 87 33.98 4.33 10.91
N MET A 88 34.54 3.18 10.55
CA MET A 88 34.15 1.87 11.11
C MET A 88 34.30 1.80 12.63
N GLU A 89 35.40 2.33 13.15
CA GLU A 89 35.73 2.29 14.58
C GLU A 89 34.70 3.06 15.41
N GLU A 90 34.20 4.17 14.87
CA GLU A 90 33.18 5.00 15.51
C GLU A 90 31.79 4.33 15.43
N ILE A 91 31.49 3.63 14.32
CA ILE A 91 30.28 2.80 14.22
C ILE A 91 30.30 1.75 15.33
N LEU A 92 31.42 1.01 15.48
CA LEU A 92 31.57 -0.01 16.52
C LEU A 92 31.41 0.56 17.93
N ARG A 93 32.00 1.73 18.21
CA ARG A 93 31.86 2.43 19.49
C ARG A 93 30.40 2.77 19.77
N ARG A 94 29.71 3.40 18.82
CA ARG A 94 28.29 3.79 18.95
C ARG A 94 27.36 2.58 19.06
N VAL A 95 27.66 1.45 18.40
CA VAL A 95 26.91 0.20 18.60
C VAL A 95 27.01 -0.22 20.05
N ASN A 96 28.24 -0.30 20.58
CA ASN A 96 28.47 -0.76 21.93
C ASN A 96 27.77 0.15 22.96
N GLU A 97 27.79 1.46 22.74
CA GLU A 97 27.14 2.43 23.62
C GLU A 97 25.61 2.37 23.59
N LEU A 98 25.00 2.26 22.40
CA LEU A 98 23.55 2.29 22.26
C LEU A 98 22.89 0.93 22.52
N PHE A 99 23.56 -0.16 22.18
CA PHE A 99 22.98 -1.51 22.21
C PHE A 99 23.66 -2.45 23.22
N GLY A 100 24.79 -2.07 23.83
CA GLY A 100 25.56 -2.95 24.72
C GLY A 100 26.19 -4.14 24.01
N ILE A 101 26.30 -4.08 22.67
CA ILE A 101 26.82 -5.18 21.84
C ILE A 101 28.24 -4.84 21.39
N GLN A 102 29.19 -5.66 21.80
CA GLN A 102 30.57 -5.55 21.38
C GLN A 102 30.85 -6.53 20.23
N TYR A 103 30.96 -6.02 19.01
CA TYR A 103 31.46 -6.83 17.90
C TYR A 103 32.96 -7.03 18.02
N GLN A 104 33.40 -8.28 17.92
CA GLN A 104 34.82 -8.64 18.10
C GLN A 104 35.72 -8.09 16.98
N ASN A 105 35.18 -7.83 15.79
CA ASN A 105 35.95 -7.36 14.65
C ASN A 105 35.11 -6.50 13.70
N GLU A 106 35.81 -5.66 12.93
CA GLU A 106 35.23 -4.86 11.84
C GLU A 106 34.59 -5.74 10.76
N ARG A 107 35.12 -6.96 10.57
CA ARG A 107 34.61 -7.94 9.61
C ARG A 107 33.17 -8.39 9.92
N SER A 108 32.67 -8.17 11.13
CA SER A 108 31.30 -8.52 11.51
C SER A 108 30.28 -7.55 10.90
N LEU A 109 30.62 -6.26 10.81
CA LEU A 109 29.71 -5.23 10.29
C LEU A 109 29.94 -4.91 8.81
N TYR A 110 31.16 -5.11 8.31
CA TYR A 110 31.51 -4.78 6.93
C TYR A 110 30.58 -5.41 5.87
N PRO A 111 30.20 -6.71 5.95
CA PRO A 111 29.26 -7.29 4.99
C PRO A 111 27.93 -6.55 4.92
N TYR A 112 27.39 -6.13 6.06
CA TYR A 112 26.12 -5.42 6.12
C TYR A 112 26.24 -3.99 5.61
N LEU A 113 27.33 -3.28 5.95
CA LEU A 113 27.62 -1.97 5.36
C LEU A 113 27.74 -2.08 3.84
N LYS A 114 28.46 -3.08 3.32
CA LYS A 114 28.61 -3.32 1.89
C LYS A 114 27.26 -3.62 1.23
N THR A 115 26.44 -4.49 1.81
CA THR A 115 25.09 -4.79 1.29
C THR A 115 24.21 -3.56 1.25
N LEU A 116 24.24 -2.71 2.29
CA LEU A 116 23.45 -1.47 2.31
C LEU A 116 23.94 -0.42 1.31
N VAL A 117 25.26 -0.37 1.04
CA VAL A 117 25.84 0.46 -0.02
C VAL A 117 25.43 -0.06 -1.40
N ASP A 118 25.52 -1.38 -1.62
CA ASP A 118 25.14 -2.02 -2.89
C ASP A 118 23.65 -1.87 -3.19
N ALA A 119 22.80 -1.90 -2.15
CA ALA A 119 21.39 -1.59 -2.25
C ALA A 119 21.09 -0.10 -2.47
N GLY A 120 22.11 0.77 -2.47
CA GLY A 120 21.97 2.21 -2.65
C GLY A 120 21.37 2.95 -1.46
N LEU A 121 21.30 2.33 -0.28
CA LEU A 121 20.79 2.94 0.95
C LEU A 121 21.86 3.78 1.64
N LEU A 122 23.10 3.32 1.65
CA LEU A 122 24.22 4.05 2.23
C LEU A 122 25.16 4.57 1.15
N GLU A 123 25.89 5.63 1.49
CA GLU A 123 27.02 6.10 0.71
C GLU A 123 28.32 5.71 1.41
N ALA A 124 29.35 5.40 0.63
CA ALA A 124 30.69 5.12 1.13
C ALA A 124 31.69 6.07 0.46
N SER A 125 32.59 6.66 1.24
CA SER A 125 33.61 7.58 0.75
C SER A 125 34.93 7.37 1.48
N MET A 126 36.04 7.58 0.78
CA MET A 126 37.39 7.50 1.34
C MET A 126 37.82 8.88 1.80
N LEU A 127 37.82 9.13 3.12
CA LEU A 127 38.13 10.44 3.70
C LEU A 127 39.28 10.29 4.71
N GLY A 128 40.41 10.91 4.42
CA GLY A 128 41.61 10.85 5.27
C GLY A 128 42.22 9.45 5.35
N GLY A 129 42.17 8.68 4.25
CA GLY A 129 42.74 7.33 4.18
C GLY A 129 41.90 6.24 4.86
N LYS A 130 40.72 6.58 5.39
CA LYS A 130 39.77 5.63 5.96
C LYS A 130 38.44 5.67 5.23
N MET A 131 37.83 4.50 5.07
CA MET A 131 36.47 4.40 4.56
C MET A 131 35.49 4.93 5.61
N ARG A 132 34.54 5.74 5.15
CA ARG A 132 33.46 6.31 5.97
C ARG A 132 32.13 6.08 5.30
N TRP A 133 31.09 5.98 6.11
CA TRP A 133 29.73 5.72 5.66
C TRP A 133 28.76 6.76 6.20
N ARG A 134 27.69 7.02 5.44
CA ARG A 134 26.54 7.83 5.87
C ARG A 134 25.27 7.34 5.18
N LYS A 135 24.10 7.77 5.66
CA LYS A 135 22.83 7.50 4.97
C LYS A 135 22.74 8.30 3.68
N LYS A 136 22.26 7.66 2.61
CA LYS A 136 21.90 8.35 1.39
C LYS A 136 20.55 9.02 1.57
N ASN A 137 20.43 10.28 1.14
CA ASN A 137 19.14 10.96 1.11
C ASN A 137 18.32 10.47 -0.09
N LEU A 138 17.32 9.63 0.18
CA LEU A 138 16.48 8.99 -0.83
C LEU A 138 15.08 9.63 -0.82
N MET A 139 14.99 10.82 -1.40
CA MET A 139 13.71 11.49 -1.65
C MET A 139 13.18 11.08 -3.02
N GLN A 140 11.92 10.66 -3.06
CA GLN A 140 11.19 10.40 -4.31
C GLN A 140 9.97 11.29 -4.39
N THR A 141 9.72 11.85 -5.57
CA THR A 141 8.52 12.61 -5.87
C THR A 141 7.55 11.67 -6.56
N ILE A 142 6.47 11.29 -5.88
CA ILE A 142 5.41 10.45 -6.44
C ILE A 142 4.32 11.35 -7.01
N ASN A 143 3.85 11.03 -8.21
CA ASN A 143 2.66 11.61 -8.79
C ASN A 143 1.42 10.82 -8.32
N LEU A 144 0.56 11.46 -7.51
CA LEU A 144 -0.59 10.79 -6.90
C LEU A 144 -1.61 10.29 -7.94
N MET A 145 -1.65 10.87 -9.14
CA MET A 145 -2.55 10.38 -10.19
C MET A 145 -2.13 9.01 -10.72
N GLU A 146 -0.83 8.75 -10.83
CA GLU A 146 -0.29 7.47 -11.30
C GLU A 146 -0.52 6.34 -10.27
N GLU A 147 -0.50 6.67 -8.98
CA GLU A 147 -0.77 5.72 -7.89
C GLU A 147 -2.22 5.21 -7.94
N ILE A 148 -3.19 6.11 -8.14
CA ILE A 148 -4.62 5.76 -8.26
C ILE A 148 -4.87 4.87 -9.48
N GLU A 149 -4.26 5.17 -10.63
CA GLU A 149 -4.39 4.34 -11.83
C GLU A 149 -3.88 2.92 -11.60
N ASN A 150 -2.75 2.77 -10.90
CA ASN A 150 -2.17 1.47 -10.59
C ASN A 150 -3.03 0.64 -9.62
N GLU A 151 -3.61 1.25 -8.58
CA GLU A 151 -4.48 0.52 -7.63
C GLU A 151 -5.74 -0.04 -8.30
N VAL A 152 -6.32 0.70 -9.26
CA VAL A 152 -7.52 0.28 -10.01
C VAL A 152 -7.21 -0.92 -10.91
N VAL A 153 -6.02 -0.96 -11.53
CA VAL A 153 -5.61 -2.08 -12.40
C VAL A 153 -5.40 -3.38 -11.61
N VAL A 154 -4.85 -3.30 -10.40
CA VAL A 154 -4.62 -4.49 -9.55
C VAL A 154 -5.94 -5.14 -9.09
N HIS A 155 -6.99 -4.34 -8.86
CA HIS A 155 -8.30 -4.85 -8.39
C HIS A 155 -9.22 -5.33 -9.52
N SER A 156 -8.88 -5.10 -10.78
CA SER A 156 -9.69 -5.48 -11.94
C SER A 156 -9.25 -6.77 -12.62
N GLN A 157 -8.20 -7.42 -12.13
CA GLN A 157 -7.83 -8.76 -12.60
C GLN A 157 -8.76 -9.82 -11.98
N PRO A 158 -9.45 -10.65 -12.80
CA PRO A 158 -10.28 -11.72 -12.28
C PRO A 158 -9.41 -12.76 -11.56
N LEU A 159 -9.83 -13.16 -10.36
CA LEU A 159 -9.26 -14.28 -9.63
C LEU A 159 -9.25 -15.52 -10.54
N GLN A 160 -8.05 -15.97 -10.91
CA GLN A 160 -7.83 -17.21 -11.67
C GLN A 160 -7.93 -18.44 -10.77
#